data_AF-A0A804RAZ3-F1
#
_entry.id   AF-A0A804RAZ3-F1
#
_cell.length_a   1.000
_cell.length_b   1.000
_cell.length_c   1.000
_cell.angle_alpha   90.00
_cell.angle_beta   90.00
_cell.angle_gamma   90.00
#
_symmetry.space_group_name_H-M   'P 1'
#
loop_
_entity.id
_entity.type
_entity.pdbx_description
1 polymer ?
#
loop_
_entity_poly.entity_id
_entity_poly.type
_entity_poly.pdbx_seq_one_letter_code
_entity_poly.pdbx_strand_id
1 'polypeptide(L)'
;MQSPEPSSSSPVLLNIGGKKYATTVETLMQREPDSMLAAMFSGRHTLHDHPTTGKGVVFVDRDGKHFRHVLNWLRDGAIPVLSESDYQQLLREAEYYQLLGLVDYINERLGWKETDNSEAELTRKDVIKCIQTQRVRFRGVNLSGLDLSKLDLSEVDFSYACIKNTDFSYANLYKAKFGQVEASSSSFQNAILRVSLLELILKNLFWMEQTFEVPIYKMLA
;
A
#
# COMPACT_ATOMS: atom_id res chain seq x y z
N MET A 1 -18.29 39.56 -23.63
CA MET A 1 -17.45 38.39 -23.97
C MET A 1 -17.38 37.53 -22.72
N GLN A 2 -18.01 36.36 -22.73
CA GLN A 2 -17.84 35.38 -21.64
C GLN A 2 -16.44 34.79 -21.75
N SER A 3 -15.71 34.80 -20.64
CA SER A 3 -14.43 34.10 -20.48
C SER A 3 -14.63 32.62 -20.85
N PRO A 4 -13.67 31.97 -21.53
CA PRO A 4 -13.78 30.54 -21.80
C PRO A 4 -13.91 29.78 -20.47
N GLU A 5 -14.93 28.92 -20.38
CA GLU A 5 -15.09 27.98 -19.27
C GLU A 5 -13.78 27.18 -19.11
N PRO A 6 -13.20 27.15 -17.91
CA PRO A 6 -11.93 26.50 -17.67
C PRO A 6 -12.05 24.99 -17.93
N SER A 7 -11.17 24.48 -18.80
CA SER A 7 -11.08 23.04 -19.05
C SER A 7 -10.67 22.30 -17.77
N SER A 8 -11.17 21.07 -17.58
CA SER A 8 -10.80 20.19 -16.46
C SER A 8 -9.29 19.96 -16.31
N SER A 9 -8.54 20.17 -17.39
CA SER A 9 -7.08 20.07 -17.51
C SER A 9 -6.33 21.36 -17.16
N SER A 10 -7.01 22.47 -16.89
CA SER A 10 -6.36 23.74 -16.58
C SER A 10 -5.61 23.68 -15.24
N PRO A 11 -4.40 24.27 -15.15
CA PRO A 11 -3.64 24.29 -13.90
C PRO A 11 -4.34 25.09 -12.81
N VAL A 12 -4.44 24.49 -11.62
CA VAL A 12 -4.86 25.10 -10.36
C VAL A 12 -3.63 25.30 -9.50
N LEU A 13 -3.45 26.52 -8.99
CA LEU A 13 -2.39 26.88 -8.06
C LEU A 13 -2.91 26.88 -6.63
N LEU A 14 -2.24 26.15 -5.75
CA LEU A 14 -2.57 26.04 -4.33
C LEU A 14 -1.42 26.59 -3.49
N ASN A 15 -1.73 27.28 -2.39
CA ASN A 15 -0.78 27.69 -1.37
C ASN A 15 -1.24 27.15 -0.02
N ILE A 16 -0.54 26.14 0.48
CA ILE A 16 -0.86 25.43 1.73
C ILE A 16 0.12 25.87 2.80
N GLY A 17 -0.30 26.81 3.66
CA GLY A 17 0.54 27.36 4.74
C GLY A 17 1.87 27.95 4.27
N GLY A 18 1.90 28.55 3.08
CA GLY A 18 3.10 29.13 2.46
C GLY A 18 3.77 28.22 1.42
N LYS A 19 3.41 26.93 1.33
CA LYS A 19 3.95 26.01 0.31
C LYS A 19 3.09 25.98 -0.94
N LYS A 20 3.72 26.25 -2.09
CA LYS A 20 3.05 26.36 -3.38
C LYS A 20 3.00 25.01 -4.09
N TYR A 21 1.82 24.65 -4.59
CA TYR A 21 1.58 23.46 -5.40
C TYR A 21 0.83 23.83 -6.68
N ALA A 22 1.00 23.01 -7.71
CA ALA A 22 0.23 23.07 -8.94
C ALA A 22 -0.37 21.70 -9.24
N THR A 23 -1.63 21.67 -9.66
CA THR A 23 -2.37 20.45 -10.03
C THR A 23 -3.51 20.79 -10.99
N THR A 24 -4.41 19.86 -11.30
CA THR A 24 -5.62 20.11 -12.10
C THR A 24 -6.89 19.94 -11.27
N VAL A 25 -8.00 20.53 -11.73
CA VAL A 25 -9.34 20.30 -11.15
C VAL A 25 -9.69 18.82 -11.18
N GLU A 26 -9.40 18.14 -12.30
CA GLU A 26 -9.57 16.70 -12.44
C GLU A 26 -8.89 15.91 -11.31
N THR A 27 -7.62 16.22 -11.01
CA THR A 27 -6.89 15.56 -9.92
C THR A 27 -7.60 15.73 -8.56
N LEU A 28 -8.12 16.93 -8.28
CA LEU A 28 -8.75 17.24 -7.00
C LEU A 28 -10.13 16.58 -6.83
N MET A 29 -10.75 16.13 -7.92
CA MET A 29 -12.13 15.62 -7.92
C MET A 29 -12.25 14.13 -8.25
N GLN A 30 -11.28 13.54 -8.97
CA GLN A 30 -11.46 12.21 -9.57
C GLN A 30 -11.53 11.04 -8.57
N ARG A 31 -10.69 11.04 -7.53
CA ARG A 31 -10.51 9.87 -6.65
C ARG A 31 -11.43 9.91 -5.43
N GLU A 32 -11.57 11.08 -4.82
CA GLU A 32 -12.41 11.30 -3.64
C GLU A 32 -13.39 12.44 -3.92
N PRO A 33 -14.46 12.17 -4.70
CA PRO A 33 -15.41 13.19 -5.16
C PRO A 33 -16.22 13.85 -4.04
N ASP A 34 -16.28 13.21 -2.87
CA ASP A 34 -16.97 13.72 -1.68
C ASP A 34 -16.03 14.49 -0.71
N SER A 35 -14.74 14.64 -1.07
CA SER A 35 -13.76 15.35 -0.25
C SER A 35 -13.99 16.86 -0.21
N MET A 36 -13.44 17.53 0.80
CA MET A 36 -13.44 19.00 0.88
C MET A 36 -12.81 19.62 -0.38
N LEU A 37 -11.69 19.04 -0.86
CA LEU A 37 -11.01 19.52 -2.06
C LEU A 37 -11.91 19.38 -3.29
N ALA A 38 -12.60 18.25 -3.46
CA ALA A 38 -13.56 18.09 -4.56
C ALA A 38 -14.70 19.11 -4.45
N ALA A 39 -15.23 19.35 -3.25
CA ALA A 39 -16.28 20.34 -3.02
C ALA A 39 -15.84 21.77 -3.40
N MET A 40 -14.62 22.19 -3.00
CA MET A 40 -14.05 23.50 -3.32
C MET A 40 -13.96 23.78 -4.83
N PHE A 41 -13.76 22.74 -5.64
CA PHE A 41 -13.60 22.85 -7.09
C PHE A 41 -14.78 22.29 -7.90
N SER A 42 -15.88 21.92 -7.24
CA SER A 42 -17.09 21.35 -7.86
C SER A 42 -17.94 22.34 -8.67
N GLY A 43 -17.58 23.63 -8.66
CA GLY A 43 -18.37 24.71 -9.25
C GLY A 43 -19.60 25.13 -8.43
N ARG A 44 -19.94 24.42 -7.33
CA ARG A 44 -21.11 24.71 -6.47
C ARG A 44 -20.86 25.80 -5.43
N HIS A 45 -19.60 26.09 -5.12
CA HIS A 45 -19.21 27.19 -4.23
C HIS A 45 -18.51 28.25 -5.06
N THR A 46 -19.28 29.22 -5.58
CA THR A 46 -18.72 30.42 -6.21
C THR A 46 -18.04 31.26 -5.15
N LEU A 47 -16.76 30.99 -4.87
CA LEU A 47 -15.86 32.01 -4.32
C LEU A 47 -15.94 33.18 -5.30
N HIS A 48 -16.33 34.36 -4.80
CA HIS A 48 -16.67 35.53 -5.62
C HIS A 48 -15.53 36.05 -6.54
N ASP A 49 -14.34 35.45 -6.46
CA ASP A 49 -13.25 35.59 -7.43
C ASP A 49 -12.75 34.19 -7.83
N HIS A 50 -13.26 33.69 -8.96
CA HIS A 50 -12.98 32.32 -9.40
C HIS A 50 -11.47 32.13 -9.73
N PRO A 51 -10.74 31.22 -9.06
CA PRO A 51 -9.34 30.89 -9.40
C PRO A 51 -9.23 30.23 -10.78
N THR A 52 -10.35 29.66 -11.22
CA THR A 52 -10.47 28.94 -12.49
C THR A 52 -10.59 29.89 -13.69
N THR A 53 -10.60 31.22 -13.46
CA THR A 53 -10.39 32.24 -14.50
C THR A 53 -8.90 32.48 -14.84
N GLY A 54 -7.98 31.67 -14.30
CA GLY A 54 -6.59 31.58 -14.78
C GLY A 54 -5.55 32.46 -14.08
N LYS A 55 -5.83 33.04 -12.89
CA LYS A 55 -4.83 33.86 -12.15
C LYS A 55 -4.84 33.76 -10.62
N GLY A 56 -5.83 33.09 -10.00
CA GLY A 56 -5.93 33.03 -8.54
C GLY A 56 -5.14 31.88 -7.93
N VAL A 57 -4.35 32.15 -6.88
CA VAL A 57 -3.78 31.10 -6.02
C VAL A 57 -4.76 30.82 -4.90
N VAL A 58 -5.22 29.57 -4.76
CA VAL A 58 -6.09 29.18 -3.65
C VAL A 58 -5.24 28.98 -2.41
N PHE A 59 -5.46 29.80 -1.39
CA PHE A 59 -4.78 29.66 -0.11
C PHE A 59 -5.57 28.75 0.83
N VAL A 60 -4.85 27.86 1.50
CA VAL A 60 -5.36 27.00 2.57
C VAL A 60 -4.45 27.17 3.77
N ASP A 61 -5.04 27.58 4.90
CA ASP A 61 -4.31 27.83 6.14
C ASP A 61 -4.05 26.53 6.91
N ARG A 62 -3.18 25.69 6.34
CA ARG A 62 -2.80 24.35 6.85
C ARG A 62 -1.32 24.12 6.67
N ASP A 63 -0.75 23.14 7.38
CA ASP A 63 0.66 22.78 7.20
C ASP A 63 0.89 22.09 5.84
N GLY A 64 1.60 22.75 4.94
CA GLY A 64 1.95 22.19 3.63
C GLY A 64 2.94 21.02 3.66
N LYS A 65 3.58 20.67 4.79
CA LYS A 65 4.60 19.60 4.88
C LYS A 65 4.20 18.30 4.18
N HIS A 66 2.99 17.82 4.44
CA HIS A 66 2.53 16.52 3.93
C HIS A 66 1.61 16.60 2.73
N PHE A 67 1.31 17.80 2.24
CA PHE A 67 0.36 18.00 1.15
C PHE A 67 0.79 17.35 -0.18
N ARG A 68 2.10 17.13 -0.37
CA ARG A 68 2.59 16.32 -1.51
C ARG A 68 2.02 14.90 -1.53
N HIS A 69 1.81 14.30 -0.35
CA HIS A 69 1.30 12.95 -0.21
C HIS A 69 -0.21 12.90 -0.48
N VAL A 70 -0.94 13.95 -0.06
CA VAL A 70 -2.33 14.17 -0.46
C VAL A 70 -2.47 14.25 -1.97
N LEU A 71 -1.63 15.04 -2.65
CA LEU A 71 -1.68 15.13 -4.12
C LEU A 71 -1.34 13.82 -4.81
N ASN A 72 -0.32 13.10 -4.34
CA ASN A 72 0.02 11.80 -4.93
C ASN A 72 -1.12 10.80 -4.74
N TRP A 73 -1.71 10.74 -3.54
CA TRP A 73 -2.92 9.96 -3.30
C TRP A 73 -4.03 10.30 -4.31
N LEU A 74 -4.35 11.58 -4.52
CA LEU A 74 -5.39 12.01 -5.46
C LEU A 74 -5.06 11.75 -6.93
N ARG A 75 -3.78 11.79 -7.33
CA ARG A 75 -3.32 11.53 -8.70
C ARG A 75 -3.40 10.05 -9.05
N ASP A 76 -2.62 9.23 -8.37
CA ASP A 76 -2.39 7.83 -8.74
C ASP A 76 -2.62 6.84 -7.59
N GLY A 77 -2.94 7.33 -6.38
CA GLY A 77 -3.18 6.50 -5.21
C GLY A 77 -1.88 6.06 -4.56
N ALA A 78 -0.76 6.70 -4.92
CA ALA A 78 0.54 6.37 -4.35
C ALA A 78 0.55 6.59 -2.84
N ILE A 79 0.95 5.53 -2.16
CA ILE A 79 1.09 5.44 -0.72
C ILE A 79 2.53 5.82 -0.36
N PRO A 80 2.75 6.76 0.57
CA PRO A 80 4.09 7.15 0.95
C PRO A 80 4.70 6.17 1.97
N VAL A 81 6.04 6.05 1.99
CA VAL A 81 6.77 5.38 3.08
C VAL A 81 7.20 6.46 4.05
N LEU A 82 6.61 6.47 5.25
CA LEU A 82 6.80 7.50 6.28
C LEU A 82 7.05 6.89 7.66
N SER A 83 7.58 7.70 8.57
CA SER A 83 7.63 7.40 10.01
C SER A 83 6.21 7.42 10.62
N GLU A 84 6.00 6.80 11.78
CA GLU A 84 4.70 6.85 12.47
C GLU A 84 4.26 8.28 12.80
N SER A 85 5.19 9.12 13.25
CA SER A 85 4.90 10.51 13.59
C SER A 85 4.51 11.32 12.35
N ASP A 86 5.09 11.04 11.19
CA ASP A 86 4.70 11.64 9.92
C ASP A 86 3.36 11.08 9.41
N TYR A 87 3.06 9.80 9.64
CA TYR A 87 1.73 9.24 9.35
C TYR A 87 0.65 9.89 10.21
N GLN A 88 0.89 10.12 11.50
CA GLN A 88 -0.04 10.84 12.36
C GLN A 88 -0.26 12.28 11.92
N GLN A 89 0.79 12.96 11.42
CA GLN A 89 0.64 14.29 10.85
C GLN A 89 -0.15 14.26 9.53
N LEU A 90 0.13 13.30 8.65
CA LEU A 90 -0.60 13.11 7.40
C LEU A 90 -2.07 12.74 7.67
N LEU A 91 -2.37 11.95 8.70
CA LEU A 91 -3.72 11.58 9.10
C LEU A 91 -4.55 12.83 9.41
N ARG A 92 -4.01 13.77 10.20
CA ARG A 92 -4.70 15.04 10.53
C ARG A 92 -5.02 15.85 9.28
N GLU A 93 -4.14 15.84 8.29
CA GLU A 93 -4.39 16.49 7.01
C GLU A 93 -5.45 15.74 6.20
N ALA A 94 -5.38 14.40 6.12
CA ALA A 94 -6.37 13.58 5.44
C ALA A 94 -7.78 13.76 6.01
N GLU A 95 -7.90 13.83 7.35
CA GLU A 95 -9.16 14.13 8.05
C GLU A 95 -9.66 15.54 7.71
N TYR A 96 -8.78 16.54 7.73
CA TYR A 96 -9.13 17.92 7.41
C TYR A 96 -9.68 18.05 5.98
N TYR A 97 -9.00 17.45 4.99
CA TYR A 97 -9.44 17.45 3.60
C TYR A 97 -10.59 16.47 3.32
N GLN A 98 -11.03 15.71 4.32
CA GLN A 98 -12.09 14.70 4.21
C GLN A 98 -11.79 13.63 3.15
N LEU A 99 -10.56 13.14 3.16
CA LEU A 99 -10.07 12.07 2.28
C LEU A 99 -10.25 10.72 2.98
N LEU A 100 -11.49 10.25 3.04
CA LEU A 100 -11.87 9.05 3.80
C LEU A 100 -11.05 7.83 3.39
N GLY A 101 -10.79 7.65 2.09
CA GLY A 101 -9.97 6.53 1.61
C GLY A 101 -8.52 6.59 2.13
N LEU A 102 -7.95 7.79 2.23
CA LEU A 102 -6.63 7.99 2.82
C LEU A 102 -6.64 7.85 4.35
N VAL A 103 -7.70 8.32 5.01
CA VAL A 103 -7.90 8.15 6.46
C VAL A 103 -7.96 6.68 6.82
N ASP A 104 -8.79 5.90 6.14
CA ASP A 104 -8.92 4.45 6.36
C ASP A 104 -7.58 3.76 6.13
N TYR A 105 -6.88 4.10 5.05
CA TYR A 105 -5.56 3.54 4.78
C TYR A 105 -4.55 3.81 5.91
N ILE A 106 -4.48 5.06 6.40
CA ILE A 106 -3.53 5.44 7.45
C ILE A 106 -3.95 4.84 8.80
N ASN A 107 -5.25 4.82 9.11
CA ASN A 107 -5.78 4.20 10.33
C ASN A 107 -5.58 2.69 10.33
N GLU A 108 -5.71 2.04 9.18
CA GLU A 108 -5.28 0.66 9.05
C GLU A 108 -3.80 0.59 9.39
N ARG A 109 -2.93 1.31 8.66
CA ARG A 109 -1.47 1.31 8.86
C ARG A 109 -1.01 1.59 10.29
N LEU A 110 -1.65 2.54 10.99
CA LEU A 110 -1.38 2.91 12.38
C LEU A 110 -2.10 2.00 13.39
N GLY A 111 -3.22 1.40 12.98
CA GLY A 111 -4.00 0.41 13.72
C GLY A 111 -3.38 -0.99 13.67
N TRP A 112 -2.36 -1.22 12.83
CA TRP A 112 -1.33 -2.24 13.04
C TRP A 112 -0.41 -1.86 14.21
N LYS A 113 -0.99 -1.40 15.34
CA LYS A 113 -0.34 -1.44 16.64
C LYS A 113 -0.70 -2.76 17.28
N GLU A 114 0.35 -3.55 17.54
CA GLU A 114 0.54 -4.30 18.78
C GLU A 114 -0.74 -4.45 19.62
N THR A 115 -1.57 -5.44 19.28
CA THR A 115 -2.47 -6.00 20.30
C THR A 115 -1.57 -6.88 21.15
N ASP A 116 -1.18 -6.32 22.31
CA ASP A 116 -0.31 -6.92 23.32
C ASP A 116 1.10 -7.33 22.84
N ASN A 117 2.06 -6.42 22.98
CA ASN A 117 3.46 -6.79 23.20
C ASN A 117 3.71 -6.62 24.72
N SER A 118 3.30 -7.54 25.59
CA SER A 118 3.77 -8.92 25.72
C SER A 118 3.87 -9.74 24.44
N GLU A 119 5.02 -9.70 23.77
CA GLU A 119 5.52 -10.69 22.79
C GLU A 119 4.45 -11.55 22.10
N ALA A 120 3.40 -10.97 21.51
CA ALA A 120 2.48 -11.74 20.70
C ALA A 120 3.10 -11.84 19.31
N GLU A 121 4.02 -12.80 19.16
CA GLU A 121 4.43 -13.32 17.86
C GLU A 121 3.16 -13.55 17.01
N LEU A 122 3.11 -12.99 15.80
CA LEU A 122 1.98 -13.20 14.88
C LEU A 122 1.71 -14.69 14.78
N THR A 123 0.57 -15.18 15.26
CA THR A 123 0.39 -16.63 15.36
C THR A 123 -0.11 -17.22 14.03
N ARG A 124 0.06 -18.54 13.86
CA ARG A 124 -0.57 -19.28 12.75
C ARG A 124 -2.09 -19.03 12.67
N LYS A 125 -2.77 -18.82 13.81
CA LYS A 125 -4.21 -18.55 13.88
C LYS A 125 -4.56 -17.19 13.25
N ASP A 126 -3.71 -16.19 13.44
CA ASP A 126 -3.90 -14.85 12.86
C ASP A 126 -3.76 -14.89 11.34
N VAL A 127 -2.78 -15.66 10.85
CA VAL A 127 -2.61 -15.88 9.42
C VAL A 127 -3.82 -16.58 8.81
N ILE A 128 -4.35 -17.62 9.46
CA ILE A 128 -5.58 -18.31 9.02
C ILE A 128 -6.77 -17.34 8.94
N LYS A 129 -6.96 -16.50 9.97
CA LYS A 129 -8.06 -15.52 10.00
C LYS A 129 -7.94 -14.49 8.87
N CYS A 130 -6.73 -14.03 8.57
CA CYS A 130 -6.47 -13.10 7.48
C CYS A 130 -6.83 -13.72 6.12
N ILE A 131 -6.42 -14.96 5.87
CA ILE A 131 -6.74 -15.69 4.63
C ILE A 131 -8.24 -15.86 4.46
N GLN A 132 -8.95 -16.20 5.53
CA GLN A 132 -10.40 -16.43 5.50
C GLN A 132 -11.23 -15.15 5.25
N THR A 133 -10.68 -13.98 5.53
CA THR A 133 -11.41 -12.69 5.41
C THR A 133 -11.14 -11.96 4.09
N GLN A 134 -10.48 -12.60 3.12
CA GLN A 134 -10.20 -12.09 1.76
C GLN A 134 -9.49 -10.72 1.68
N ARG A 135 -8.77 -10.30 2.73
CA ARG A 135 -8.06 -9.00 2.81
C ARG A 135 -6.52 -9.13 2.76
N VAL A 136 -5.95 -10.13 2.07
CA VAL A 136 -4.54 -10.48 2.33
C VAL A 136 -3.53 -9.73 1.44
N ARG A 137 -2.67 -8.93 2.09
CA ARG A 137 -1.31 -8.60 1.63
C ARG A 137 -0.37 -8.72 2.84
N PHE A 138 0.44 -9.78 2.92
CA PHE A 138 1.51 -9.92 3.94
C PHE A 138 2.81 -9.18 3.51
N ARG A 139 2.67 -8.16 2.68
CA ARG A 139 3.79 -7.40 2.14
C ARG A 139 4.50 -6.67 3.29
N GLY A 140 5.80 -6.92 3.48
CA GLY A 140 6.59 -6.28 4.54
C GLY A 140 6.35 -6.81 5.95
N VAL A 141 5.63 -7.93 6.12
CA VAL A 141 5.33 -8.51 7.44
C VAL A 141 6.45 -9.45 7.90
N ASN A 142 6.71 -9.51 9.20
CA ASN A 142 7.57 -10.55 9.79
C ASN A 142 6.74 -11.79 10.14
N LEU A 143 6.99 -12.89 9.43
CA LEU A 143 6.40 -14.22 9.60
C LEU A 143 7.43 -15.24 10.09
N SER A 144 8.59 -14.77 10.56
CA SER A 144 9.70 -15.65 10.89
C SER A 144 9.32 -16.63 12.00
N GLY A 145 9.73 -17.89 11.85
CA GLY A 145 9.46 -18.96 12.82
C GLY A 145 8.06 -19.57 12.75
N LEU A 146 7.16 -19.04 11.92
CA LEU A 146 5.78 -19.53 11.87
C LEU A 146 5.65 -20.85 11.11
N ASP A 147 4.82 -21.74 11.64
CA ASP A 147 4.29 -22.85 10.87
C ASP A 147 3.13 -22.35 10.01
N LEU A 148 3.34 -22.31 8.70
CA LEU A 148 2.36 -22.02 7.64
C LEU A 148 2.10 -23.25 6.74
N SER A 149 2.52 -24.44 7.18
CA SER A 149 2.37 -25.68 6.44
C SER A 149 0.90 -25.98 6.11
N LYS A 150 0.63 -26.61 4.97
CA LYS A 150 -0.72 -27.05 4.53
C LYS A 150 -1.75 -25.93 4.33
N LEU A 151 -1.39 -24.65 4.48
CA LEU A 151 -2.32 -23.54 4.27
C LEU A 151 -2.54 -23.27 2.78
N ASP A 152 -3.73 -22.79 2.43
CA ASP A 152 -3.97 -22.17 1.13
C ASP A 152 -3.53 -20.70 1.18
N LEU A 153 -2.39 -20.45 0.56
CA LEU A 153 -1.73 -19.15 0.46
C LEU A 153 -1.63 -18.72 -1.00
N SER A 154 -2.52 -19.22 -1.85
CA SER A 154 -2.55 -18.87 -3.26
C SER A 154 -2.85 -17.39 -3.46
N GLU A 155 -2.18 -16.79 -4.45
CA GLU A 155 -2.28 -15.36 -4.82
C GLU A 155 -1.85 -14.35 -3.74
N VAL A 156 -1.39 -14.83 -2.57
CA VAL A 156 -0.93 -13.98 -1.46
C VAL A 156 0.36 -13.23 -1.81
N ASP A 157 0.43 -11.95 -1.46
CA ASP A 157 1.62 -11.12 -1.62
C ASP A 157 2.48 -11.12 -0.34
N PHE A 158 3.64 -11.79 -0.39
CA PHE A 158 4.70 -11.81 0.63
C PHE A 158 5.90 -10.93 0.25
N SER A 159 5.78 -10.04 -0.75
CA SER A 159 6.92 -9.22 -1.13
C SER A 159 7.44 -8.38 0.05
N TYR A 160 8.76 -8.23 0.18
CA TYR A 160 9.42 -7.52 1.28
C TYR A 160 9.20 -8.11 2.68
N ALA A 161 8.54 -9.27 2.81
CA ALA A 161 8.32 -9.93 4.09
C ALA A 161 9.63 -10.57 4.63
N CYS A 162 9.68 -10.79 5.94
CA CYS A 162 10.71 -11.61 6.58
C CYS A 162 10.07 -12.96 6.94
N ILE A 163 10.51 -14.04 6.30
CA ILE A 163 9.98 -15.40 6.47
C ILE A 163 11.08 -16.37 6.93
N LYS A 164 12.02 -15.89 7.75
CA LYS A 164 13.14 -16.73 8.22
C LYS A 164 12.63 -17.85 9.11
N ASN A 165 13.13 -19.06 8.94
CA ASN A 165 12.70 -20.23 9.73
C ASN A 165 11.17 -20.51 9.66
N THR A 166 10.46 -20.01 8.64
CA THR A 166 9.02 -20.27 8.44
C THR A 166 8.82 -21.60 7.73
N ASP A 167 7.84 -22.40 8.15
CA ASP A 167 7.50 -23.67 7.50
C ASP A 167 6.33 -23.49 6.52
N PHE A 168 6.57 -23.64 5.22
CA PHE A 168 5.54 -23.67 4.17
C PHE A 168 5.30 -25.08 3.63
N SER A 169 5.71 -26.13 4.33
CA SER A 169 5.59 -27.51 3.86
C SER A 169 4.14 -27.85 3.47
N TYR A 170 3.93 -28.46 2.30
CA TYR A 170 2.59 -28.81 1.79
C TYR A 170 1.62 -27.63 1.60
N ALA A 171 2.05 -26.37 1.72
CA ALA A 171 1.20 -25.21 1.50
C ALA A 171 0.89 -25.02 0.00
N ASN A 172 -0.30 -24.50 -0.31
CA ASN A 172 -0.62 -24.05 -1.66
C ASN A 172 -0.13 -22.60 -1.84
N LEU A 173 0.94 -22.41 -2.61
CA LEU A 173 1.52 -21.10 -2.91
C LEU A 173 1.32 -20.72 -4.38
N TYR A 174 0.31 -21.30 -5.04
CA TYR A 174 0.01 -21.00 -6.44
C TYR A 174 -0.21 -19.49 -6.63
N LYS A 175 0.56 -18.87 -7.55
CA LYS A 175 0.56 -17.41 -7.83
C LYS A 175 0.91 -16.48 -6.64
N ALA A 176 1.39 -17.00 -5.52
CA ALA A 176 1.90 -16.15 -4.44
C ALA A 176 3.12 -15.33 -4.91
N LYS A 177 3.31 -14.12 -4.36
CA LYS A 177 4.41 -13.21 -4.71
C LYS A 177 5.45 -13.17 -3.58
N PHE A 178 6.74 -13.26 -3.94
CA PHE A 178 7.85 -13.31 -2.98
C PHE A 178 8.97 -12.30 -3.31
N GLY A 179 8.66 -11.23 -4.04
CA GLY A 179 9.67 -10.25 -4.45
C GLY A 179 10.39 -9.62 -3.25
N GLN A 180 11.72 -9.68 -3.21
CA GLN A 180 12.58 -9.13 -2.14
C GLN A 180 12.25 -9.67 -0.73
N VAL A 181 11.88 -10.95 -0.62
CA VAL A 181 11.63 -11.61 0.66
C VAL A 181 12.93 -12.09 1.33
N GLU A 182 13.00 -12.05 2.66
CA GLU A 182 14.07 -12.69 3.43
C GLU A 182 13.62 -14.10 3.86
N ALA A 183 14.07 -15.15 3.17
CA ALA A 183 13.59 -16.53 3.34
C ALA A 183 14.67 -17.50 3.88
N SER A 184 15.60 -17.01 4.68
CA SER A 184 16.69 -17.82 5.24
C SER A 184 16.11 -18.96 6.08
N SER A 185 16.54 -20.21 5.82
CA SER A 185 16.14 -21.38 6.60
C SER A 185 14.64 -21.70 6.63
N SER A 186 13.83 -21.14 5.74
CA SER A 186 12.41 -21.50 5.60
C SER A 186 12.26 -22.83 4.84
N SER A 187 11.29 -23.65 5.23
CA SER A 187 10.95 -24.90 4.51
C SER A 187 9.89 -24.65 3.45
N PHE A 188 10.07 -25.22 2.25
CA PHE A 188 9.06 -25.27 1.19
C PHE A 188 8.79 -26.69 0.71
N GLN A 189 9.08 -27.70 1.55
CA GLN A 189 8.96 -29.11 1.15
C GLN A 189 7.54 -29.45 0.71
N ASN A 190 7.40 -30.07 -0.47
CA ASN A 190 6.10 -30.46 -1.02
C ASN A 190 5.06 -29.31 -1.16
N ALA A 191 5.49 -28.05 -1.10
CA ALA A 191 4.61 -26.91 -1.36
C ALA A 191 4.23 -26.85 -2.85
N ILE A 192 3.00 -26.41 -3.15
CA ILE A 192 2.54 -26.21 -4.54
C ILE A 192 3.03 -24.83 -5.00
N LEU A 193 4.01 -24.82 -5.90
CA LEU A 193 4.69 -23.59 -6.35
C LEU A 193 4.36 -23.24 -7.80
N ARG A 194 4.48 -21.95 -8.15
CA ARG A 194 4.65 -21.51 -9.54
C ARG A 194 6.16 -21.45 -9.88
N VAL A 195 6.48 -21.52 -11.16
CA VAL A 195 7.83 -21.35 -11.75
C VAL A 195 8.62 -20.15 -11.17
N SER A 196 7.96 -19.09 -10.69
CA SER A 196 8.64 -17.91 -10.12
C SER A 196 9.29 -18.15 -8.75
N LEU A 197 8.85 -19.12 -7.95
CA LEU A 197 9.53 -19.45 -6.68
C LEU A 197 10.75 -20.35 -6.90
N LEU A 198 10.75 -21.15 -7.98
CA LEU A 198 11.93 -21.92 -8.39
C LEU A 198 13.13 -21.00 -8.58
N GLU A 199 12.97 -19.80 -9.15
CA GLU A 199 14.08 -18.83 -9.27
C GLU A 199 14.60 -18.34 -7.91
N LEU A 200 13.74 -18.20 -6.89
CA LEU A 200 14.13 -17.79 -5.53
C LEU A 200 14.84 -18.94 -4.80
N ILE A 201 14.30 -20.16 -4.91
CA ILE A 201 14.91 -21.37 -4.36
C ILE A 201 16.28 -21.61 -5.02
N LEU A 202 16.38 -21.50 -6.35
CA LEU A 202 17.64 -21.64 -7.08
C LEU A 202 18.66 -20.54 -6.73
N LYS A 203 18.21 -19.31 -6.41
CA LYS A 203 19.09 -18.24 -5.91
C LYS A 203 19.60 -18.50 -4.48
N ASN A 204 18.82 -19.16 -3.64
CA ASN A 204 19.20 -19.52 -2.26
C ASN A 204 19.92 -20.89 -2.16
N LEU A 205 19.80 -21.76 -3.16
CA LEU A 205 20.40 -23.10 -3.20
C LEU A 205 21.91 -23.12 -3.46
N PHE A 206 22.55 -21.98 -3.72
CA PHE A 206 24.01 -21.92 -3.84
C PHE A 206 24.76 -22.22 -2.52
N TRP A 207 24.03 -22.48 -1.41
CA TRP A 207 24.59 -22.76 -0.08
C TRP A 207 24.16 -24.09 0.57
N MET A 208 23.47 -25.00 -0.14
CA MET A 208 23.14 -26.32 0.42
C MET A 208 23.34 -27.45 -0.60
N GLU A 209 24.59 -27.85 -0.79
CA GLU A 209 24.90 -29.24 -1.14
C GLU A 209 24.65 -30.12 0.08
N GLN A 210 23.41 -30.52 0.30
CA GLN A 210 23.01 -31.82 0.86
C GLN A 210 21.49 -31.83 1.08
N THR A 211 20.83 -32.89 0.59
CA THR A 211 19.40 -33.25 0.75
C THR A 211 18.40 -32.54 -0.19
N PHE A 212 18.43 -32.89 -1.48
CA PHE A 212 17.22 -32.88 -2.30
C PHE A 212 17.06 -34.22 -3.02
N GLU A 213 16.24 -35.12 -2.48
CA GLU A 213 15.50 -36.09 -3.29
C GLU A 213 14.15 -35.46 -3.66
N VAL A 214 14.15 -34.62 -4.70
CA VAL A 214 12.91 -34.26 -5.40
C VAL A 214 13.20 -34.37 -6.90
N PRO A 215 12.45 -35.17 -7.67
CA PRO A 215 12.71 -35.40 -9.08
C PRO A 215 12.33 -34.16 -9.89
N ILE A 216 13.34 -33.34 -10.23
CA ILE A 216 13.21 -32.13 -11.05
C ILE A 216 12.72 -32.43 -12.49
N TYR A 217 12.64 -33.69 -12.91
CA TYR A 217 12.52 -34.06 -14.33
C TYR A 217 11.11 -34.31 -14.90
N LYS A 218 10.00 -33.92 -14.25
CA LYS A 218 8.65 -34.19 -14.80
C LYS A 218 7.77 -32.99 -15.18
N MET A 219 8.29 -31.76 -15.20
CA MET A 219 7.51 -30.58 -15.64
C MET A 219 8.07 -29.89 -16.89
N LEU A 220 8.71 -30.65 -17.78
CA LEU A 220 8.91 -30.25 -19.17
C LEU A 220 8.14 -31.23 -20.08
N ALA A 221 6.82 -31.02 -20.13
CA ALA A 221 5.92 -31.36 -21.23
C ALA A 221 4.70 -30.43 -21.14
#